data_AF-A0A847SDN2-F1
#
_entry.id   AF-A0A847SDN2-F1
#
_cell.length_a   1.000
_cell.length_b   1.000
_cell.length_c   1.000
_cell.angle_alpha   90.00
_cell.angle_beta   90.00
_cell.angle_gamma   90.00
#
_symmetry.space_group_name_H-M   'P 1'
#
loop_
_entity.id
_entity.type
_entity.pdbx_description
1 polymer ?
#
loop_
_entity_poly.entity_id
_entity_poly.type
_entity_poly.pdbx_seq_one_letter_code
_entity_poly.pdbx_strand_id
1 'polypeptide(L)'
;MLTLIRRHTHPLAGVMLALPILCQASGSLPIPESKQSYPSFNACVEALKTQYLADQQRVSALQTLPEGRTRQISLESKGVQVFGKDKAGYDATLWYHNGAPRADLQQMEVSHSFEERGYECQGPQMILRGRNGYTLSTFEPMSQPQ
;
A
#
# COMPACT_ATOMS: atom_id res chain seq x y z
N MET A 1 28.78 -30.59 -69.24
CA MET A 1 29.22 -29.41 -68.47
C MET A 1 27.99 -28.92 -67.69
N LEU A 2 27.87 -29.33 -66.41
CA LEU A 2 26.73 -29.00 -65.55
C LEU A 2 26.94 -27.61 -64.92
N THR A 3 26.00 -26.69 -65.11
CA THR A 3 26.03 -25.36 -64.49
C THR A 3 25.15 -25.37 -63.24
N LEU A 4 25.78 -25.21 -62.07
CA LEU A 4 25.17 -25.22 -60.74
C LEU A 4 24.43 -23.90 -60.46
N ILE A 5 23.15 -23.94 -60.08
CA ILE A 5 22.37 -22.76 -59.66
C ILE A 5 22.60 -22.55 -58.15
N ARG A 6 23.31 -21.48 -57.79
CA ARG A 6 23.60 -21.07 -56.42
C ARG A 6 22.36 -20.36 -55.83
N ARG A 7 21.71 -20.97 -54.83
CA ARG A 7 20.61 -20.33 -54.06
C ARG A 7 21.22 -19.36 -53.03
N HIS A 8 20.83 -18.09 -53.10
CA HIS A 8 21.13 -17.11 -52.06
C HIS A 8 20.11 -17.19 -50.94
N THR A 9 20.55 -17.58 -49.75
CA THR A 9 19.80 -17.51 -48.50
C THR A 9 20.09 -16.16 -47.83
N HIS A 10 19.08 -15.29 -47.72
CA HIS A 10 19.16 -14.08 -46.90
C HIS A 10 18.80 -14.43 -45.46
N PRO A 11 19.64 -14.08 -44.45
CA PRO A 11 19.25 -14.19 -43.05
C PRO A 11 18.30 -13.04 -42.68
N LEU A 12 17.10 -13.41 -42.19
CA LEU A 12 16.18 -12.49 -41.52
C LEU A 12 16.80 -12.05 -40.20
N ALA A 13 17.28 -10.80 -40.15
CA ALA A 13 17.71 -10.15 -38.92
C ALA A 13 16.47 -9.80 -38.09
N GLY A 14 16.22 -10.57 -37.02
CA GLY A 14 15.18 -10.28 -36.04
C GLY A 14 15.59 -9.09 -35.17
N VAL A 15 14.90 -7.96 -35.33
CA VAL A 15 15.02 -6.82 -34.42
C VAL A 15 14.30 -7.19 -33.11
N MET A 16 15.07 -7.45 -32.07
CA MET A 16 14.56 -7.68 -30.73
C MET A 16 14.23 -6.31 -30.11
N LEU A 17 12.96 -5.91 -30.19
CA LEU A 17 12.44 -4.72 -29.49
C LEU A 17 12.43 -5.00 -27.98
N ALA A 18 13.50 -4.58 -27.29
CA ALA A 18 13.53 -4.52 -25.85
C ALA A 18 12.59 -3.40 -25.38
N LEU A 19 11.35 -3.76 -25.03
CA LEU A 19 10.43 -2.86 -24.36
C LEU A 19 11.02 -2.49 -22.99
N PRO A 20 11.21 -1.20 -22.67
CA PRO A 20 11.65 -0.81 -21.34
C PRO A 20 10.55 -1.22 -20.36
N ILE A 21 10.86 -2.17 -19.48
CA ILE A 21 10.05 -2.43 -18.30
C ILE A 21 10.17 -1.17 -17.45
N LEU A 22 9.18 -0.28 -17.53
CA LEU A 22 9.02 0.80 -16.58
C LEU A 22 8.72 0.14 -15.23
N CYS A 23 9.77 -0.20 -14.49
CA CYS A 23 9.68 -0.60 -13.08
C CYS A 23 9.12 0.59 -12.31
N GLN A 24 7.80 0.66 -12.20
CA GLN A 24 7.13 1.58 -11.29
C GLN A 24 7.50 1.14 -9.88
N ALA A 25 8.37 1.90 -9.22
CA ALA A 25 8.90 1.57 -7.89
C ALA A 25 7.82 1.76 -6.82
N SER A 26 6.84 0.86 -6.82
CA SER A 26 5.97 0.60 -5.67
C SER A 26 6.47 -0.68 -4.99
N GLY A 27 6.32 -0.77 -3.68
CA GLY A 27 6.83 -1.91 -2.93
C GLY A 27 5.97 -2.25 -1.74
N SER A 28 6.00 -3.52 -1.33
CA SER A 28 5.37 -3.97 -0.10
C SER A 28 6.17 -5.08 0.56
N LEU A 29 6.20 -5.07 1.88
CA LEU A 29 6.81 -6.11 2.70
C LEU A 29 5.75 -6.73 3.61
N PRO A 30 5.59 -8.07 3.59
CA PRO A 30 4.65 -8.73 4.49
C PRO A 30 5.13 -8.63 5.94
N ILE A 31 4.17 -8.55 6.85
CA ILE A 31 4.42 -8.69 8.28
C ILE A 31 4.18 -10.15 8.65
N PRO A 32 5.13 -10.80 9.33
CA PRO A 32 4.95 -12.17 9.79
C PRO A 32 3.67 -12.30 10.61
N GLU A 33 2.92 -13.37 10.36
CA GLU A 33 1.74 -13.69 11.16
C GLU A 33 2.16 -13.85 12.63
N SER A 34 1.37 -13.27 13.53
CA SER A 34 1.52 -13.49 14.96
C SER A 34 0.19 -13.87 15.60
N LYS A 35 0.28 -14.52 16.76
CA LYS A 35 -0.90 -15.01 17.49
C LYS A 35 -0.83 -14.55 18.94
N GLN A 36 -1.98 -14.15 19.48
CA GLN A 36 -2.13 -13.75 20.86
C GLN A 36 -3.37 -14.40 21.47
N SER A 37 -3.25 -14.93 22.68
CA SER A 37 -4.37 -15.54 23.40
C SER A 37 -4.96 -14.56 24.42
N TYR A 38 -6.27 -14.61 24.57
CA TYR A 38 -7.03 -13.84 25.55
C TYR A 38 -7.80 -14.78 26.50
N PRO A 39 -8.30 -14.31 27.66
CA PRO A 39 -9.07 -15.15 28.58
C PRO A 39 -10.40 -15.66 28.01
N SER A 40 -10.97 -14.99 27.01
CA SER A 40 -12.24 -15.35 26.38
C SER A 40 -12.37 -14.71 24.98
N PHE A 41 -13.36 -15.17 24.20
CA PHE A 41 -13.72 -14.53 22.93
C PHE A 41 -14.07 -13.05 23.12
N ASN A 42 -14.86 -12.71 24.16
CA ASN A 42 -15.21 -11.31 24.44
C ASN A 42 -13.97 -10.45 24.72
N ALA A 43 -12.99 -10.98 25.46
CA ALA A 43 -11.74 -10.26 25.71
C ALA A 43 -10.93 -10.06 24.41
N CYS A 44 -10.95 -11.02 23.49
CA CYS A 44 -10.37 -10.86 22.15
C CYS A 44 -11.08 -9.75 21.35
N VAL A 45 -12.40 -9.70 21.39
CA VAL A 45 -13.20 -8.66 20.71
C VAL A 45 -12.93 -7.27 21.29
N GLU A 46 -12.81 -7.13 22.61
CA GLU A 46 -12.43 -5.84 23.22
C GLU A 46 -11.03 -5.39 22.81
N ALA A 47 -10.10 -6.31 22.59
CA ALA A 47 -8.80 -5.98 22.03
C ALA A 47 -8.88 -5.50 20.57
N LEU A 48 -9.76 -6.08 19.74
CA LEU A 48 -10.03 -5.56 18.38
C LEU A 48 -10.56 -4.11 18.44
N LYS A 49 -11.49 -3.82 19.36
CA LYS A 49 -12.03 -2.46 19.55
C LYS A 49 -10.95 -1.48 20.01
N THR A 50 -10.07 -1.92 20.90
CA THR A 50 -8.93 -1.12 21.37
C THR A 50 -8.00 -0.78 20.22
N GLN A 51 -7.70 -1.75 19.35
CA GLN A 51 -6.89 -1.53 18.17
C GLN A 51 -7.56 -0.56 17.18
N TYR A 52 -8.86 -0.72 16.94
CA TYR A 52 -9.62 0.21 16.10
C TYR A 52 -9.57 1.65 16.63
N LEU A 53 -9.81 1.83 17.94
CA LEU A 53 -9.71 3.16 18.57
C LEU A 53 -8.31 3.75 18.46
N ALA A 54 -7.26 2.92 18.64
CA ALA A 54 -5.88 3.35 18.49
C ALA A 54 -5.58 3.83 17.06
N ASP A 55 -6.09 3.14 16.05
CA ASP A 55 -5.93 3.55 14.65
C ASP A 55 -6.73 4.82 14.34
N GLN A 56 -7.94 4.98 14.89
CA GLN A 56 -8.71 6.22 14.76
C GLN A 56 -7.97 7.43 15.34
N GLN A 57 -7.28 7.27 16.47
CA GLN A 57 -6.49 8.35 17.08
C GLN A 57 -5.29 8.79 16.24
N ARG A 58 -4.83 7.96 15.29
CA ARG A 58 -3.74 8.29 14.37
C ARG A 58 -4.20 9.12 13.17
N VAL A 59 -5.50 9.12 12.87
CA VAL A 59 -6.06 9.87 11.75
C VAL A 59 -5.82 11.36 11.95
N SER A 60 -5.32 12.01 10.92
CA SER A 60 -5.08 13.46 10.92
C SER A 60 -5.52 14.06 9.60
N ALA A 61 -6.25 15.17 9.68
CA ALA A 61 -6.60 15.97 8.50
C ALA A 61 -5.34 16.47 7.81
N LEU A 62 -5.48 16.91 6.55
CA LEU A 62 -4.39 17.50 5.79
C LEU A 62 -3.81 18.70 6.55
N GLN A 63 -2.50 18.65 6.80
CA GLN A 63 -1.74 19.71 7.44
C GLN A 63 -0.73 20.26 6.46
N THR A 64 -0.64 21.59 6.36
CA THR A 64 0.47 22.27 5.72
C THR A 64 1.55 22.53 6.76
N LEU A 65 2.73 21.96 6.51
CA LEU A 65 3.94 22.09 7.30
C LEU A 65 4.78 23.26 6.76
N PRO A 66 5.86 23.66 7.47
CA PRO A 66 6.81 24.63 6.94
C PRO A 66 7.29 24.27 5.53
N GLU A 67 7.66 25.30 4.76
CA GLU A 67 8.16 25.16 3.38
C GLU A 67 7.12 24.59 2.41
N GLY A 68 5.83 24.63 2.76
CA GLY A 68 4.74 24.19 1.88
C GLY A 68 4.58 22.67 1.78
N ARG A 69 5.30 21.89 2.60
CA ARG A 69 5.12 20.44 2.69
C ARG A 69 3.74 20.11 3.23
N THR A 70 3.19 18.96 2.87
CA THR A 70 1.90 18.51 3.39
C THR A 70 1.98 17.12 4.01
N ARG A 71 1.11 16.87 4.99
CA ARG A 71 0.97 15.55 5.62
C ARG A 71 -0.49 15.28 5.95
N GLN A 72 -0.94 14.06 5.69
CA GLN A 72 -2.25 13.56 6.10
C GLN A 72 -2.11 12.08 6.50
N ILE A 73 -2.92 11.65 7.47
CA ILE A 73 -3.09 10.23 7.78
C ILE A 73 -4.57 9.90 7.67
N SER A 74 -4.92 8.95 6.80
CA SER A 74 -6.30 8.48 6.64
C SER A 74 -6.42 7.00 7.01
N LEU A 75 -7.59 6.61 7.51
CA LEU A 75 -7.91 5.24 7.90
C LEU A 75 -9.01 4.71 6.99
N GLU A 76 -8.72 3.60 6.30
CA GLU A 76 -9.69 2.81 5.58
C GLU A 76 -10.03 1.56 6.40
N SER A 77 -11.27 1.45 6.87
CA SER A 77 -11.73 0.28 7.62
C SER A 77 -13.25 0.17 7.64
N LYS A 78 -13.77 -1.05 7.82
CA LYS A 78 -15.18 -1.34 8.12
C LYS A 78 -15.48 -1.35 9.63
N GLY A 79 -14.48 -1.08 10.47
CA GLY A 79 -14.57 -1.24 11.92
C GLY A 79 -14.53 -2.71 12.34
N VAL A 80 -14.80 -2.96 13.62
CA VAL A 80 -14.85 -4.31 14.18
C VAL A 80 -16.14 -5.01 13.73
N GLN A 81 -16.00 -6.19 13.14
CA GLN A 81 -17.11 -7.02 12.68
C GLN A 81 -17.15 -8.31 13.50
N VAL A 82 -18.33 -8.69 13.99
CA VAL A 82 -18.55 -9.96 14.70
C VAL A 82 -19.29 -10.93 13.79
N PHE A 83 -18.73 -12.12 13.61
CA PHE A 83 -19.23 -13.17 12.72
C PHE A 83 -19.67 -14.38 13.56
N GLY A 84 -20.87 -14.30 14.13
CA GLY A 84 -21.42 -15.39 14.95
C GLY A 84 -20.90 -15.38 16.39
N LYS A 85 -20.78 -16.56 17.00
CA LYS A 85 -20.57 -16.72 18.46
C LYS A 85 -19.10 -16.74 18.90
N ASP A 86 -18.18 -16.99 17.96
CA ASP A 86 -16.78 -17.29 18.25
C ASP A 86 -15.82 -16.75 17.19
N LYS A 87 -16.29 -15.90 16.27
CA LYS A 87 -15.44 -15.26 15.27
C LYS A 87 -15.68 -13.76 15.21
N ALA A 88 -14.62 -12.97 15.11
CA ALA A 88 -14.68 -11.53 14.88
C ALA A 88 -13.44 -11.07 14.12
N GLY A 89 -13.51 -9.94 13.43
CA GLY A 89 -12.39 -9.41 12.67
C GLY A 89 -12.36 -7.89 12.59
N TYR A 90 -11.16 -7.38 12.35
CA TYR A 90 -10.89 -5.97 12.09
C TYR A 90 -9.79 -5.88 11.04
N ASP A 91 -10.14 -5.37 9.86
CA ASP A 91 -9.22 -5.08 8.77
C ASP A 91 -9.12 -3.57 8.61
N ALA A 92 -7.90 -3.07 8.46
CA ALA A 92 -7.62 -1.65 8.32
C ALA A 92 -6.38 -1.38 7.47
N THR A 93 -6.46 -0.30 6.70
CA THR A 93 -5.30 0.32 6.05
C THR A 93 -5.15 1.74 6.56
N LEU A 94 -4.02 2.05 7.17
CA LEU A 94 -3.61 3.41 7.47
C LEU A 94 -2.75 3.93 6.33
N TRP A 95 -3.22 4.98 5.67
CA TRP A 95 -2.52 5.65 4.60
C TRP A 95 -1.81 6.89 5.13
N TYR A 96 -0.56 7.06 4.76
CA TYR A 96 0.24 8.25 4.99
C TYR A 96 0.43 8.96 3.67
N HIS A 97 -0.11 10.17 3.56
CA HIS A 97 0.03 11.00 2.37
C HIS A 97 1.01 12.12 2.69
N ASN A 98 2.10 12.22 1.93
CA ASN A 98 3.14 13.23 2.15
C ASN A 98 3.38 14.00 0.86
N GLY A 99 3.21 15.32 0.92
CA GLY A 99 3.51 16.23 -0.17
C GLY A 99 4.80 17.02 0.06
N ALA A 100 5.59 17.18 -0.98
CA ALA A 100 6.74 18.07 -1.01
C ALA A 100 6.71 18.96 -2.27
N PRO A 101 6.84 20.29 -2.13
CA PRO A 101 6.94 21.16 -3.29
C PRO A 101 8.20 20.87 -4.11
N ARG A 102 8.03 20.80 -5.43
CA ARG A 102 9.08 20.65 -6.43
C ARG A 102 9.13 21.94 -7.25
N ALA A 103 9.89 22.91 -6.75
CA ALA A 103 10.02 24.22 -7.38
C ALA A 103 10.58 24.13 -8.82
N ASP A 104 11.44 23.14 -9.08
CA ASP A 104 11.97 22.81 -10.39
C ASP A 104 10.89 22.37 -11.38
N LEU A 105 9.82 21.76 -10.90
CA LEU A 105 8.70 21.25 -11.70
C LEU A 105 7.43 22.11 -11.57
N GLN A 106 7.43 23.11 -10.69
CA GLN A 106 6.25 23.88 -10.30
C GLN A 106 5.05 23.00 -9.89
N GLN A 107 5.34 21.89 -9.20
CA GLN A 107 4.36 20.87 -8.81
C GLN A 107 4.53 20.47 -7.34
N MET A 108 3.51 19.81 -6.79
CA MET A 108 3.61 19.06 -5.55
C MET A 108 3.93 17.61 -5.88
N GLU A 109 5.05 17.08 -5.41
CA GLU A 109 5.29 15.64 -5.41
C GLU A 109 4.55 15.04 -4.22
N VAL A 110 3.65 14.09 -4.48
CA VAL A 110 2.86 13.41 -3.46
C VAL A 110 3.28 11.94 -3.43
N SER A 111 3.66 11.46 -2.25
CA SER A 111 4.00 10.06 -2.01
C SER A 111 3.03 9.45 -1.00
N HIS A 112 2.73 8.17 -1.19
CA HIS A 112 1.89 7.41 -0.27
C HIS A 112 2.64 6.21 0.28
N SER A 113 2.59 6.05 1.61
CA SER A 113 2.92 4.80 2.27
C SER A 113 1.72 4.28 3.04
N PHE A 114 1.70 2.99 3.32
CA PHE A 114 0.59 2.36 4.02
C PHE A 114 1.03 1.28 5.01
N GLU A 115 0.22 1.14 6.04
CA GLU A 115 0.19 0.00 6.97
C GLU A 115 -1.15 -0.70 6.81
N GLU A 116 -1.13 -1.92 6.26
CA GLU A 116 -2.32 -2.77 6.18
C GLU A 116 -2.23 -3.83 7.27
N ARG A 117 -3.30 -3.97 8.06
CA ARG A 117 -3.40 -4.95 9.15
C ARG A 117 -4.75 -5.64 9.08
N GLY A 118 -4.73 -6.95 9.32
CA GLY A 118 -5.91 -7.77 9.53
C GLY A 118 -5.77 -8.50 10.86
N TYR A 119 -6.78 -8.35 11.72
CA TYR A 119 -6.89 -9.03 13.00
C TYR A 119 -8.12 -9.93 12.98
N GLU A 120 -7.95 -11.20 13.33
CA GLU A 120 -9.07 -12.15 13.41
C GLU A 120 -9.07 -12.85 14.77
N CYS A 121 -10.18 -12.75 15.50
CA CYS A 121 -10.45 -13.58 16.67
C CYS A 121 -11.11 -14.89 16.23
N GLN A 122 -10.53 -16.02 16.61
CA GLN A 122 -11.11 -17.35 16.58
C GLN A 122 -11.19 -17.87 18.02
N GLY A 123 -12.37 -17.81 18.62
CA GLY A 123 -12.56 -17.95 20.05
C GLY A 123 -11.65 -16.98 20.82
N PRO A 124 -10.91 -17.42 21.85
CA PRO A 124 -10.01 -16.55 22.60
C PRO A 124 -8.71 -16.19 21.87
N GLN A 125 -8.44 -16.72 20.68
CA GLN A 125 -7.18 -16.51 19.98
C GLN A 125 -7.31 -15.44 18.90
N MET A 126 -6.44 -14.42 18.94
CA MET A 126 -6.28 -13.43 17.88
C MET A 126 -5.13 -13.82 16.96
N ILE A 127 -5.35 -13.70 15.67
CA ILE A 127 -4.35 -13.84 14.61
C ILE A 127 -4.17 -12.49 13.95
N LEU A 128 -2.93 -12.00 13.88
CA LEU A 128 -2.55 -10.77 13.19
C LEU A 128 -1.84 -11.10 11.89
N ARG A 129 -2.23 -10.45 10.81
CA ARG A 129 -1.58 -10.46 9.50
C ARG A 129 -1.45 -9.03 8.99
N GLY A 130 -0.55 -8.81 8.03
CA GLY A 130 -0.48 -7.50 7.41
C GLY A 130 0.69 -7.33 6.48
N ARG A 131 0.87 -6.09 6.06
CA ARG A 131 1.98 -5.63 5.23
C ARG A 131 2.19 -4.14 5.40
N ASN A 132 3.39 -3.68 5.09
CA ASN A 132 3.69 -2.27 4.91
C ASN A 132 4.10 -2.05 3.47
N GLY A 133 3.83 -0.88 2.92
CA GLY A 133 4.22 -0.57 1.56
C GLY A 133 4.20 0.89 1.22
N TYR A 134 4.48 1.17 -0.05
CA TYR A 134 4.47 2.50 -0.63
C TYR A 134 4.09 2.43 -2.11
N THR A 135 3.47 3.50 -2.60
CA THR A 135 3.16 3.69 -4.02
C THR A 135 4.21 4.58 -4.66
N LEU A 136 4.26 4.55 -6.00
CA LEU A 136 4.97 5.55 -6.76
C LEU A 136 4.43 6.95 -6.44
N SER A 137 5.32 7.96 -6.42
CA SER A 137 4.90 9.35 -6.28
C SER A 137 4.04 9.79 -7.45
N THR A 138 3.03 10.60 -7.17
CA THR A 138 2.30 11.40 -8.17
C THR A 138 2.81 12.83 -8.14
N PHE A 139 2.57 13.58 -9.21
CA PHE A 139 2.91 14.99 -9.31
C PHE A 139 1.64 15.78 -9.60
N GLU A 140 1.22 16.55 -8.63
CA GLU A 140 -0.01 17.33 -8.67
C GLU A 140 0.33 18.81 -8.92
N PRO A 141 -0.51 19.58 -9.63
CA PRO A 141 -0.33 21.02 -9.71
C PRO A 141 -0.25 21.63 -8.31
N MET A 142 0.62 22.62 -8.10
CA MET A 142 0.58 23.39 -6.86
C MET A 142 -0.80 24.05 -6.76
N SER A 143 -1.57 23.72 -5.72
CA SER A 143 -2.79 24.44 -5.43
C SER A 143 -2.44 25.92 -5.23
N GLN A 144 -3.13 26.80 -5.97
CA GLN A 144 -3.01 28.23 -5.70
C GLN A 144 -3.50 28.49 -4.27
N PRO A 145 -2.80 29.33 -3.48
CA PRO A 145 -3.30 29.69 -2.17
C PRO A 145 -4.72 30.27 -2.29
N GLN A 146 -5.65 29.71 -1.51
CA GLN A 146 -6.97 30.32 -1.28
C GLN A 146 -6.83 31.56 -0.41
#